data_AF-A0AAE2D4J6-F1
#
_entry.id   AF-A0AAE2D4J6-F1
#
_cell.length_a   1.000
_cell.length_b   1.000
_cell.length_c   1.000
_cell.angle_alpha   90.00
_cell.angle_beta   90.00
_cell.angle_gamma   90.00
#
_symmetry.space_group_name_H-M   'P 1'
#
loop_
_entity.id
_entity.type
_entity.pdbx_description
1 polymer ?
#
loop_
_entity_poly.entity_id
_entity_poly.type
_entity_poly.pdbx_seq_one_letter_code
_entity_poly.pdbx_strand_id
1 'polypeptide(L)'
;MSLIEKFNTLRLIIRQNGGIKGSFLTLFRTDELKWGNLVGTDKFGNKYYENNKYFVGRNRWVVYSNRFGWDYEGSQVPPEWHRWLHRTTDETPLSSPPTVYKWSAEHSENLTLQADKKYVPYSTTRPKVEAWQPPK
;
A
#
# COMPACT_ATOMS: atom_id res chain seq x y z
N MET A 1 -15.63 -13.31 25.61
CA MET A 1 -14.16 -13.42 25.71
C MET A 1 -13.73 -13.37 27.16
N SER A 2 -13.06 -14.42 27.62
CA SER A 2 -12.49 -14.54 28.97
C SER A 2 -11.27 -13.60 29.15
N LEU A 3 -10.95 -13.23 30.39
CA LEU A 3 -9.74 -12.45 30.74
C LEU A 3 -8.46 -13.12 30.21
N ILE A 4 -8.38 -14.45 30.31
CA ILE A 4 -7.23 -15.23 29.84
C ILE A 4 -7.02 -15.07 28.33
N GLU A 5 -8.10 -15.06 27.55
CA GLU A 5 -8.04 -14.87 26.09
C GLU A 5 -7.52 -13.49 25.74
N LYS A 6 -7.94 -12.45 26.47
CA LYS A 6 -7.47 -11.07 26.27
C LYS A 6 -5.95 -10.97 26.52
N PHE A 7 -5.45 -11.59 27.58
CA PHE A 7 -4.01 -11.65 27.86
C PHE A 7 -3.23 -12.41 26.78
N ASN A 8 -3.77 -13.53 26.31
CA ASN A 8 -3.17 -14.29 25.22
C ASN A 8 -3.10 -13.47 23.92
N THR A 9 -4.18 -12.77 23.58
CA THR A 9 -4.23 -11.85 22.44
C THR A 9 -3.21 -10.72 22.58
N LEU A 10 -3.14 -10.07 23.75
CA LEU A 10 -2.16 -9.02 24.01
C LEU A 10 -0.72 -9.54 23.83
N ARG A 11 -0.42 -10.74 24.35
CA ARG A 11 0.88 -11.37 24.19
C ARG A 11 1.22 -11.64 22.73
N LEU A 12 0.26 -12.10 21.92
CA LEU A 12 0.43 -12.31 20.48
C LEU A 12 0.73 -10.99 19.74
N ILE A 13 -0.01 -9.93 20.05
CA ILE A 13 0.21 -8.59 19.49
C ILE A 13 1.63 -8.10 19.80
N ILE A 14 2.06 -8.20 21.06
CA ILE A 14 3.40 -7.76 21.47
C ILE A 14 4.48 -8.58 20.75
N ARG A 15 4.30 -9.90 20.65
CA ARG A 15 5.26 -10.76 19.94
C ARG A 15 5.33 -10.44 18.45
N GLN A 16 4.19 -10.23 17.80
CA GLN A 16 4.13 -9.93 16.36
C GLN A 16 4.80 -8.61 16.00
N ASN A 17 4.70 -7.60 16.86
CA ASN A 17 5.34 -6.30 16.65
C ASN A 17 6.82 -6.27 17.05
N GLY A 18 7.44 -7.40 17.42
CA GLY A 18 8.85 -7.43 17.82
C GLY A 18 9.11 -6.96 19.25
N GLY A 19 8.14 -7.17 20.15
CA GLY A 19 8.24 -6.82 21.56
C GLY A 19 7.68 -5.43 21.89
N ILE A 20 7.84 -5.00 23.14
CA ILE A 20 7.20 -3.79 23.67
C ILE A 20 7.65 -2.54 22.90
N LYS A 21 8.95 -2.40 22.61
CA LYS A 21 9.49 -1.26 21.84
C LYS A 21 8.90 -1.19 20.44
N GLY A 22 8.82 -2.33 19.76
CA GLY A 22 8.23 -2.41 18.43
C GLY A 22 6.73 -2.15 18.45
N SER A 23 6.00 -2.62 19.46
CA SER A 23 4.60 -2.24 19.67
C SER A 23 4.43 -0.75 19.88
N PHE A 24 5.28 -0.08 20.67
CA PHE A 24 5.20 1.37 20.80
C PHE A 24 5.45 2.07 19.46
N LEU A 25 6.47 1.65 18.71
CA LEU A 25 6.75 2.22 17.39
C LEU A 25 5.58 2.01 16.42
N THR A 26 5.03 0.80 16.34
CA THR A 26 3.85 0.51 15.52
C THR A 26 2.67 1.36 15.95
N LEU A 27 2.44 1.52 17.25
CA LEU A 27 1.35 2.36 17.76
C LEU A 27 1.52 3.83 17.32
N PHE A 28 2.73 4.38 17.39
CA PHE A 28 3.03 5.72 16.89
C PHE A 28 2.93 5.84 15.36
N ARG A 29 3.08 4.74 14.64
CA ARG A 29 3.05 4.72 13.17
C ARG A 29 1.67 4.52 12.61
N THR A 30 0.85 3.62 13.17
CA THR A 30 -0.41 3.17 12.58
C THR A 30 -1.62 3.40 13.50
N ASP A 31 -1.44 4.06 14.64
CA ASP A 31 -2.46 4.37 15.66
C ASP A 31 -3.21 3.16 16.25
N GLU A 32 -2.81 1.96 15.87
CA GLU A 32 -3.46 0.72 16.27
C GLU A 32 -2.48 -0.44 16.34
N LEU A 33 -2.70 -1.33 17.31
CA LEU A 33 -2.03 -2.62 17.40
C LEU A 33 -2.99 -3.77 17.05
N LYS A 34 -2.67 -4.46 15.95
CA LYS A 34 -3.35 -5.68 15.53
C LYS A 34 -2.38 -6.85 15.49
N TRP A 35 -2.95 -8.04 15.50
CA TRP A 35 -2.24 -9.27 15.18
C TRP A 35 -3.01 -10.03 14.10
N GLY A 36 -2.29 -10.75 13.26
CA GLY A 36 -2.87 -11.50 12.16
C GLY A 36 -1.85 -12.30 11.40
N ASN A 37 -2.34 -13.18 10.54
CA ASN A 37 -1.51 -14.04 9.72
C ASN A 37 -0.87 -13.21 8.61
N LEU A 38 0.44 -13.36 8.41
CA LEU A 38 1.13 -12.75 7.28
C LEU A 38 0.71 -13.49 6.02
N VAL A 39 -0.01 -12.79 5.14
CA VAL A 39 -0.52 -13.33 3.87
C VAL A 39 0.55 -13.26 2.79
N GLY A 40 1.31 -12.16 2.75
CA GLY A 40 2.41 -12.01 1.81
C GLY A 40 3.15 -10.70 1.95
N THR A 41 4.19 -10.53 1.14
CA THR A 41 4.99 -9.32 1.06
C THR A 41 5.16 -8.95 -0.41
N ASP A 42 4.99 -7.67 -0.75
CA ASP A 42 5.20 -7.19 -2.13
C ASP A 42 6.66 -6.85 -2.42
N LYS A 43 6.94 -6.45 -3.68
CA LYS A 43 8.26 -6.02 -4.13
C LYS A 43 8.79 -4.76 -3.44
N PHE A 44 7.91 -3.97 -2.83
CA PHE A 44 8.28 -2.76 -2.08
C PHE A 44 8.58 -3.07 -0.60
N GLY A 45 8.27 -4.28 -0.14
CA GLY A 45 8.42 -4.72 1.24
C GLY A 45 7.21 -4.44 2.12
N ASN A 46 6.07 -4.04 1.55
CA ASN A 46 4.84 -3.91 2.30
C ASN A 46 4.34 -5.30 2.68
N LYS A 47 3.91 -5.46 3.92
CA LYS A 47 3.44 -6.74 4.48
C LYS A 47 1.94 -6.73 4.63
N TYR A 48 1.28 -7.75 4.09
CA TYR A 48 -0.18 -7.86 4.08
C TYR A 48 -0.63 -8.89 5.10
N TYR A 49 -1.60 -8.53 5.93
CA TYR A 49 -2.06 -9.36 7.03
C TYR A 49 -3.57 -9.58 6.97
N GLU A 50 -4.00 -10.76 7.42
CA GLU A 50 -5.40 -11.11 7.56
C GLU A 50 -5.71 -11.72 8.93
N ASN A 51 -6.85 -11.33 9.49
CA ASN A 51 -7.42 -11.96 10.68
C ASN A 51 -8.95 -11.80 10.69
N ASN A 52 -9.65 -12.90 10.37
CA ASN A 52 -11.11 -12.96 10.30
C ASN A 52 -11.82 -12.92 11.66
N LYS A 53 -11.08 -12.82 12.77
CA LYS A 53 -11.66 -12.47 14.08
C LYS A 53 -12.06 -11.00 14.16
N TYR A 54 -11.44 -10.13 13.35
CA TYR A 54 -11.88 -8.74 13.22
C TYR A 54 -13.03 -8.63 12.23
N PHE A 55 -13.85 -7.60 12.40
CA PHE A 55 -14.99 -7.36 11.51
C PHE A 55 -14.54 -7.05 10.07
N VAL A 56 -15.44 -7.31 9.11
CA VAL A 56 -15.23 -7.04 7.69
C VAL A 56 -15.03 -5.54 7.49
N GLY A 57 -13.84 -5.16 7.02
CA GLY A 57 -13.38 -3.77 6.99
C GLY A 57 -12.00 -3.65 7.63
N ARG A 58 -11.80 -4.32 8.77
CA ARG A 58 -10.53 -4.33 9.52
C ARG A 58 -9.76 -5.64 9.49
N ASN A 59 -10.38 -6.71 8.99
CA ASN A 59 -9.79 -8.04 8.91
C ASN A 59 -8.59 -8.14 7.96
N ARG A 60 -8.45 -7.26 6.97
CA ARG A 60 -7.29 -7.15 6.08
C ARG A 60 -6.63 -5.80 6.27
N TRP A 61 -5.30 -5.76 6.35
CA TRP A 61 -4.53 -4.52 6.42
C TRP A 61 -3.12 -4.71 5.86
N VAL A 62 -2.48 -3.58 5.57
CA VAL A 62 -1.10 -3.51 5.13
C VAL A 62 -0.26 -2.82 6.22
N VAL A 63 0.94 -3.33 6.43
CA VAL A 63 2.02 -2.65 7.16
C VAL A 63 3.04 -2.23 6.13
N TYR A 64 3.12 -0.92 5.88
CA TYR A 64 4.01 -0.37 4.87
C TYR A 64 5.48 -0.62 5.21
N SER A 65 6.28 -0.79 4.17
CA SER A 65 7.71 -0.98 4.28
C SER A 65 8.39 0.19 4.99
N ASN A 66 9.48 -0.08 5.70
CA ASN A 66 10.28 0.98 6.36
C ASN A 66 11.00 1.88 5.35
N ARG A 67 11.08 1.47 4.07
CA ARG A 67 11.68 2.29 3.01
C ARG A 67 10.99 3.64 2.81
N PHE A 68 9.70 3.73 3.16
CA PHE A 68 8.90 4.94 3.05
C PHE A 68 8.99 5.82 4.30
N GLY A 69 9.71 5.36 5.34
CA GLY A 69 9.80 6.07 6.62
C GLY A 69 8.43 6.32 7.24
N TRP A 70 8.19 7.59 7.60
CA TRP A 70 6.92 8.07 8.15
C TRP A 70 5.94 8.55 7.07
N ASP A 71 6.41 8.81 5.86
CA ASP A 71 5.62 9.33 4.73
C ASP A 71 5.03 8.18 3.90
N TYR A 72 4.46 7.19 4.57
CA TYR A 72 3.77 6.10 3.89
C TYR A 72 2.37 6.55 3.44
N GLU A 73 1.92 6.08 2.28
CA GLU A 73 0.66 6.51 1.67
C GLU A 73 -0.10 5.34 1.03
N GLY A 74 -1.43 5.46 0.94
CA GLY A 74 -2.30 4.48 0.28
C GLY A 74 -1.92 4.14 -1.16
N SER A 75 -1.31 5.08 -1.88
CA SER A 75 -0.90 4.90 -3.28
C SER A 75 0.29 3.95 -3.45
N GLN A 76 1.01 3.62 -2.37
CA GLN A 76 2.19 2.73 -2.38
C GLN A 76 1.83 1.24 -2.44
N VAL A 77 0.55 0.91 -2.40
CA VAL A 77 0.05 -0.46 -2.57
C VAL A 77 -0.02 -0.77 -4.07
N PRO A 78 0.70 -1.77 -4.56
CA PRO A 78 0.69 -2.11 -5.97
C PRO A 78 -0.65 -2.75 -6.41
N PRO A 79 -0.99 -2.69 -7.70
CA PRO A 79 -2.32 -3.08 -8.20
C PRO A 79 -2.72 -4.51 -7.86
N GLU A 80 -1.75 -5.43 -7.84
CA GLU A 80 -1.98 -6.85 -7.55
C GLU A 80 -2.44 -7.09 -6.10
N TRP A 81 -1.91 -6.31 -5.15
CA TRP A 81 -2.32 -6.35 -3.75
C TRP A 81 -3.52 -5.44 -3.47
N HIS A 82 -3.70 -4.39 -4.26
CA HIS A 82 -4.82 -3.46 -4.14
C HIS A 82 -6.17 -4.18 -4.24
N ARG A 83 -6.32 -5.12 -5.19
CA ARG A 83 -7.55 -5.92 -5.37
C ARG A 83 -7.91 -6.74 -4.12
N TRP A 84 -6.93 -7.39 -3.51
CA TRP A 84 -7.14 -8.21 -2.32
C TRP A 84 -7.41 -7.35 -1.07
N LEU A 85 -6.64 -6.28 -0.89
CA LEU A 85 -6.77 -5.36 0.24
C LEU A 85 -8.15 -4.67 0.26
N HIS A 86 -8.66 -4.30 -0.92
CA HIS A 86 -9.98 -3.68 -1.10
C HIS A 86 -11.13 -4.68 -1.27
N ARG A 87 -10.89 -5.98 -1.06
CA ARG A 87 -11.92 -7.04 -1.12
C ARG A 87 -12.62 -7.14 -2.47
N THR A 88 -11.93 -6.80 -3.56
CA THR A 88 -12.41 -7.10 -4.92
C THR A 88 -12.28 -8.59 -5.23
N THR A 89 -11.35 -9.28 -4.57
CA THR A 89 -11.16 -10.73 -4.67
C THR A 89 -10.72 -11.29 -3.32
N ASP A 90 -10.98 -12.58 -3.10
CA ASP A 90 -10.45 -13.35 -1.97
C ASP A 90 -9.08 -13.97 -2.28
N GLU A 91 -8.73 -14.08 -3.55
CA GLU A 91 -7.44 -14.61 -3.99
C GLU A 91 -6.34 -13.58 -3.78
N THR A 92 -5.18 -14.06 -3.33
CA THR A 92 -3.97 -13.25 -3.19
C THR A 92 -3.21 -13.26 -4.52
N PRO A 93 -2.34 -12.27 -4.78
CA PRO A 93 -1.49 -12.31 -5.97
C PRO A 93 -0.45 -13.46 -5.93
N LEU A 94 -0.28 -14.12 -4.78
CA LEU A 94 0.54 -15.32 -4.66
C LEU A 94 -0.20 -16.58 -5.15
N SER A 95 -1.50 -16.68 -4.85
CA SER A 95 -2.34 -17.80 -5.30
C SER A 95 -2.82 -17.63 -6.75
N SER A 96 -3.05 -16.38 -7.17
CA SER A 96 -3.57 -16.03 -8.50
C SER A 96 -2.79 -14.82 -9.04
N PRO A 97 -1.59 -15.05 -9.60
CA PRO A 97 -0.74 -13.98 -10.10
C PRO A 97 -1.40 -13.22 -11.25
N PRO A 98 -1.24 -11.89 -11.33
CA PRO A 98 -1.76 -11.10 -12.44
C PRO A 98 -1.02 -11.42 -13.74
N THR A 99 -1.73 -11.39 -14.86
CA THR A 99 -1.12 -11.46 -16.19
C THR A 99 -0.30 -10.20 -16.45
N VAL A 100 1.00 -10.36 -16.72
CA VAL A 100 1.90 -9.27 -17.06
C VAL A 100 2.00 -9.16 -18.58
N TYR A 101 1.64 -8.00 -19.13
CA TYR A 101 1.76 -7.71 -20.55
C TYR A 101 3.02 -6.89 -20.84
N LYS A 102 3.49 -6.92 -22.10
CA LYS A 102 4.69 -6.17 -22.53
C LYS A 102 4.56 -4.65 -22.34
N TRP A 103 3.34 -4.12 -22.34
CA TRP A 103 3.04 -2.70 -22.15
C TRP A 103 2.72 -2.34 -20.69
N SER A 104 2.68 -3.32 -19.78
CA SER A 104 2.39 -3.08 -18.37
C SER A 104 3.56 -2.34 -17.73
N ALA A 105 3.31 -1.10 -17.30
CA ALA A 105 4.29 -0.31 -16.57
C ALA A 105 4.45 -0.85 -15.13
N GLU A 106 5.64 -0.65 -14.56
CA GLU A 106 5.83 -0.90 -13.14
C GLU A 106 5.02 0.08 -12.29
N HIS A 107 4.48 -0.42 -11.17
CA HIS A 107 3.79 0.43 -10.21
C HIS A 107 4.70 1.54 -9.67
N SER A 108 4.16 2.76 -9.66
CA SER A 108 4.71 3.93 -8.98
C SER A 108 3.65 4.49 -8.04
N GLU A 109 4.11 4.99 -6.90
CA GLU A 109 3.29 5.75 -5.96
C GLU A 109 2.80 7.09 -6.57
N ASN A 110 1.92 7.78 -5.86
CA ASN A 110 1.40 9.08 -6.24
C ASN A 110 2.49 10.17 -6.13
N LEU A 111 2.73 10.90 -7.22
CA LEU A 111 3.77 11.92 -7.32
C LEU A 111 3.22 13.35 -7.35
N THR A 112 1.93 13.54 -7.03
CA THR A 112 1.23 14.83 -7.20
C THR A 112 1.91 16.01 -6.47
N LEU A 113 2.53 15.76 -5.31
CA LEU A 113 3.22 16.80 -4.53
C LEU A 113 4.72 16.93 -4.86
N GLN A 114 5.29 16.05 -5.69
CA GLN A 114 6.69 16.13 -6.11
C GLN A 114 6.81 17.11 -7.29
N ALA A 115 7.44 18.26 -7.06
CA ALA A 115 7.53 19.34 -8.05
C ALA A 115 8.07 18.88 -9.41
N ASP A 116 9.07 18.00 -9.40
CA ASP A 116 9.76 17.53 -10.60
C ASP A 116 9.08 16.34 -11.29
N LYS A 117 8.11 15.69 -10.63
CA LYS A 117 7.50 14.44 -11.13
C LYS A 117 5.98 14.46 -11.25
N LYS A 118 5.31 15.51 -10.75
CA LYS A 118 3.86 15.65 -10.89
C LYS A 118 3.47 15.72 -12.37
N TYR A 119 2.29 15.22 -12.68
CA TYR A 119 1.73 15.35 -14.01
C TYR A 119 1.41 16.82 -14.33
N VAL A 120 1.94 17.30 -15.46
CA VAL A 120 1.64 18.64 -15.99
C VAL A 120 1.00 18.46 -17.37
N PRO A 121 -0.28 18.84 -17.54
CA PRO A 121 -0.92 18.72 -18.84
C PRO A 121 -0.31 19.70 -19.84
N TYR A 122 -0.27 19.28 -21.11
CA TYR A 122 0.14 20.12 -22.23
C TYR A 122 -0.74 19.82 -23.45
N SER A 123 -0.75 20.72 -24.43
CA SER A 123 -1.41 20.44 -25.70
C SER A 123 -0.65 19.34 -26.43
N THR A 124 -1.29 18.18 -26.60
CA THR A 124 -0.78 17.11 -27.46
C THR A 124 -0.99 17.41 -28.95
N THR A 125 -1.63 18.55 -29.27
CA THR A 125 -1.87 18.99 -30.65
C THR A 125 -0.86 20.04 -31.09
N ARG A 126 -0.43 19.94 -32.35
CA ARG A 126 0.34 20.99 -33.02
C ARG A 126 -0.54 22.20 -33.36
N PRO A 127 0.03 23.41 -33.47
CA PRO A 127 -0.68 24.56 -34.02
C PRO A 127 -1.32 24.22 -35.37
N LYS A 128 -2.59 24.62 -35.56
CA LYS A 128 -3.32 24.36 -36.82
C LYS A 128 -3.10 25.43 -37.88
N VAL A 129 -2.70 26.63 -37.44
CA VAL A 129 -2.48 27.79 -38.30
C VAL A 129 -1.02 28.19 -38.14
N GLU A 130 -0.31 28.27 -39.27
CA GLU A 130 1.08 28.72 -39.31
C GLU A 130 1.12 30.25 -39.44
N ALA A 131 1.92 30.90 -38.60
CA ALA A 131 2.07 32.36 -38.65
C ALA A 131 3.06 32.76 -39.74
N TRP A 132 2.75 33.83 -40.48
CA TRP A 132 3.70 34.43 -41.41
C TRP A 132 4.89 35.04 -40.65
N GLN A 133 6.12 34.76 -41.10
CA GLN A 133 7.34 35.35 -40.55
C GLN A 133 7.80 36.50 -41.46
N PRO A 134 7.86 37.76 -40.97
CA PRO A 134 8.26 38.89 -41.79
C PRO A 134 9.74 38.81 -42.23
N PRO A 135 10.07 39.29 -43.46
CA PRO A 135 11.46 39.48 -43.85
C PRO A 135 12.13 40.56 -42.99
N LYS A 136 13.46 40.43 -42.80
CA LYS A 136 14.31 41.40 -42.09
C LYS A 136 14.46 42.70 -42.85
#